data_AF-A0A7K2LXJ6-F1
#
_entry.id   AF-A0A7K2LXJ6-F1
#
_cell.length_a   1.000
_cell.length_b   1.000
_cell.length_c   1.000
_cell.angle_alpha   90.00
_cell.angle_beta   90.00
_cell.angle_gamma   90.00
#
_symmetry.space_group_name_H-M   'P 1'
#
loop_
_entity.id
_entity.type
_entity.pdbx_description
1 polymer ?
#
loop_
_entity_poly.entity_id
_entity_poly.type
_entity_poly.pdbx_seq_one_letter_code
_entity_poly.pdbx_strand_id
1 'polypeptide(L)'
;MPLPYVLLSAAVSLDGYLDDTGPDRLLLSGPADFDRVDEVRASVDAILVGAGTLRADNPRLLVNSPERRAARIAAGRPEYPLKVTVSASGELDPRARFWHTGGAKAVYTTDAGAERLRRTGLAPATAPTDQPPPTPPAPSGDPETGPVHIVPLGPELDWHRLLEHLHDVFGVRRLMVEGGGTVHTQLLQRQLADEVQLVLAPLFVGDPAAPRLFGPGPYQRGRLRLVETRAIEDVVLMRYEPTAPGPGGRAVPADRHWLRIACELALLCPPSATAFSVGAVVVAADGTELARGHSREAGDPVVHAEEAALAKIDPADPRLPGATVYSSLEPCARRASRPRPCARLILDAGVRRVVTAWREPDTFVEAADGAGVLADAGAEVVVLPEFEAAAREPNRHLETGRR
;
A
#
# COMPACT_ATOMS: atom_id res chain seq x y z
N MET A 1 -8.26 8.97 4.78
CA MET A 1 -8.31 9.06 3.30
C MET A 1 -7.42 7.95 2.75
N PRO A 2 -7.75 7.36 1.59
CA PRO A 2 -6.97 6.25 1.06
C PRO A 2 -5.57 6.72 0.64
N LEU A 3 -4.54 5.98 1.05
CA LEU A 3 -3.17 6.17 0.56
C LEU A 3 -2.94 5.33 -0.70
N PRO A 4 -2.02 5.70 -1.60
CA PRO A 4 -1.61 4.85 -2.71
C PRO A 4 -1.09 3.49 -2.20
N TYR A 5 -1.19 2.46 -3.04
CA TYR A 5 -0.47 1.20 -2.80
C TYR A 5 1.03 1.43 -3.04
N VAL A 6 1.85 1.29 -2.01
CA VAL A 6 3.28 1.57 -2.02
C VAL A 6 4.08 0.28 -2.16
N LEU A 7 4.73 0.12 -3.30
CA LEU A 7 5.63 -0.98 -3.62
C LEU A 7 7.09 -0.52 -3.48
N LEU A 8 7.84 -1.12 -2.57
CA LEU A 8 9.30 -0.97 -2.51
C LEU A 8 9.93 -1.98 -3.47
N SER A 9 10.86 -1.52 -4.32
CA SER A 9 11.59 -2.41 -5.24
C SER A 9 13.08 -2.16 -5.13
N ALA A 10 13.86 -3.23 -4.96
CA ALA A 10 15.31 -3.18 -4.93
C ALA A 10 15.93 -4.50 -5.38
N ALA A 11 17.11 -4.42 -5.98
CA ALA A 11 18.04 -5.54 -6.06
C ALA A 11 19.12 -5.35 -4.98
N VAL A 12 19.52 -6.44 -4.33
CA VAL A 12 20.54 -6.45 -3.26
C VAL A 12 21.50 -7.62 -3.42
N SER A 13 22.73 -7.44 -2.95
CA SER A 13 23.68 -8.54 -2.72
C SER A 13 23.20 -9.52 -1.63
N LEU A 14 23.84 -10.69 -1.53
CA LEU A 14 23.55 -11.70 -0.50
C LEU A 14 23.65 -11.16 0.94
N ASP A 15 24.49 -10.15 1.16
CA ASP A 15 24.72 -9.46 2.43
C ASP A 15 23.93 -8.14 2.60
N GLY A 16 23.03 -7.82 1.65
CA GLY A 16 22.01 -6.78 1.80
C GLY A 16 22.40 -5.38 1.32
N TYR A 17 23.39 -5.27 0.43
CA TYR A 17 23.85 -4.00 -0.14
C TYR A 17 23.18 -3.67 -1.47
N LEU A 18 22.94 -2.38 -1.70
CA LEU A 18 22.35 -1.83 -2.93
C LEU A 18 23.39 -1.51 -4.01
N ASP A 19 24.65 -1.32 -3.59
CA ASP A 19 25.77 -0.94 -4.45
C ASP A 19 27.09 -1.25 -3.71
N ASP A 20 28.23 -1.05 -4.37
CA ASP A 20 29.54 -0.98 -3.72
C ASP A 20 29.98 0.47 -3.45
N THR A 21 31.24 0.70 -3.08
CA THR A 21 31.80 2.04 -2.84
C THR A 21 32.50 2.63 -4.07
N GLY A 22 32.43 1.94 -5.19
CA GLY A 22 33.04 2.31 -6.45
C GLY A 22 32.36 3.52 -7.10
N PRO A 23 33.01 4.10 -8.12
CA PRO A 23 32.44 5.22 -8.87
C PRO A 23 31.37 4.77 -9.88
N ASP A 24 31.39 3.48 -10.26
CA ASP A 24 30.45 2.88 -11.20
C ASP A 24 29.37 2.12 -10.44
N ARG A 25 28.14 2.17 -10.96
CA ARG A 25 27.02 1.44 -10.36
C ARG A 25 27.21 -0.07 -10.49
N LEU A 26 27.13 -0.78 -9.37
CA LEU A 26 27.13 -2.24 -9.33
C LEU A 26 25.85 -2.80 -9.97
N LEU A 27 26.02 -3.67 -10.97
CA LEU A 27 24.91 -4.41 -11.57
C LEU A 27 24.57 -5.62 -10.69
N LEU A 28 23.46 -5.52 -9.96
CA LEU A 28 22.96 -6.57 -9.08
C LEU A 28 21.97 -7.52 -9.75
N SER A 29 21.59 -7.28 -11.02
CA SER A 29 20.69 -8.16 -11.75
C SER A 29 20.92 -8.08 -13.26
N GLY A 30 20.36 -9.06 -13.99
CA GLY A 30 20.50 -9.22 -15.43
C GLY A 30 19.36 -8.62 -16.26
N PRO A 31 19.45 -8.74 -17.61
CA PRO A 31 18.47 -8.20 -18.54
C PRO A 31 17.02 -8.65 -18.28
N ALA A 32 16.81 -9.90 -17.86
CA ALA A 32 15.45 -10.39 -17.57
C ALA A 32 14.83 -9.69 -16.35
N ASP A 33 15.64 -9.35 -15.33
CA ASP A 33 15.16 -8.59 -14.19
C ASP A 33 14.94 -7.11 -14.54
N PHE A 34 15.79 -6.52 -15.38
CA PHE A 34 15.57 -5.16 -15.89
C PHE A 34 14.27 -5.05 -16.70
N ASP A 35 13.96 -6.06 -17.52
CA ASP A 35 12.70 -6.12 -18.24
C ASP A 35 11.49 -6.23 -17.30
N ARG A 36 11.61 -7.05 -16.24
CA ARG A 36 10.60 -7.13 -15.17
C ARG A 36 10.42 -5.80 -14.44
N VAL A 37 11.51 -5.12 -14.06
CA VAL A 37 11.44 -3.79 -13.43
C VAL A 37 10.74 -2.81 -14.36
N ASP A 38 11.01 -2.87 -15.67
CA ASP A 38 10.35 -2.06 -16.68
C ASP A 38 8.84 -2.35 -16.79
N GLU A 39 8.43 -3.61 -16.67
CA GLU A 39 7.03 -4.03 -16.54
C GLU A 39 6.38 -3.44 -15.29
N VAL A 40 7.06 -3.49 -14.13
CA VAL A 40 6.54 -2.90 -12.89
C VAL A 40 6.40 -1.38 -13.04
N ARG A 41 7.40 -0.69 -13.60
CA ARG A 41 7.33 0.75 -13.92
C ARG A 41 6.13 1.07 -14.82
N ALA A 42 5.86 0.23 -15.83
CA ALA A 42 4.71 0.42 -16.71
C ALA A 42 3.37 0.18 -16.01
N SER A 43 3.34 -0.63 -14.96
CA SER A 43 2.13 -0.91 -14.17
C SER A 43 1.75 0.19 -13.19
N VAL A 44 2.70 1.00 -12.70
CA VAL A 44 2.46 2.02 -11.66
C VAL A 44 2.11 3.41 -12.20
N ASP A 45 1.54 4.24 -11.34
CA ASP A 45 1.17 5.62 -11.69
C ASP A 45 2.29 6.61 -11.40
N ALA A 46 3.14 6.29 -10.41
CA ALA A 46 4.30 7.08 -10.04
C ALA A 46 5.51 6.21 -9.66
N ILE A 47 6.71 6.73 -9.91
CA ILE A 47 7.99 6.16 -9.50
C ILE A 47 8.71 7.17 -8.60
N LEU A 48 9.13 6.76 -7.40
CA LEU A 48 9.80 7.59 -6.41
C LEU A 48 11.22 7.12 -6.12
N VAL A 49 12.14 8.09 -6.05
CA VAL A 49 13.49 7.89 -5.50
C VAL A 49 13.87 9.03 -4.55
N GLY A 50 14.65 8.73 -3.51
CA GLY A 50 15.21 9.75 -2.64
C GLY A 50 16.27 10.64 -3.32
N ALA A 51 16.48 11.84 -2.79
CA ALA A 51 17.52 12.77 -3.29
C ALA A 51 18.93 12.16 -3.28
N GLY A 52 19.24 11.25 -2.35
CA GLY A 52 20.53 10.53 -2.32
C GLY A 52 20.77 9.74 -3.60
N THR A 53 19.79 8.95 -4.03
CA THR A 53 19.81 8.19 -5.28
C THR A 53 19.89 9.09 -6.50
N LEU A 54 19.21 10.25 -6.50
CA LEU A 54 19.35 11.21 -7.59
C LEU A 54 20.79 11.73 -7.74
N ARG A 55 21.49 11.98 -6.63
CA ARG A 55 22.88 12.47 -6.64
C ARG A 55 23.87 11.39 -7.04
N ALA A 56 23.69 10.17 -6.56
CA ALA A 56 24.58 9.05 -6.86
C ALA A 56 24.42 8.55 -8.31
N ASP A 57 23.18 8.27 -8.72
CA ASP A 57 22.93 7.49 -9.95
C ASP A 57 22.47 8.36 -11.12
N ASN A 58 22.06 9.59 -10.84
CA ASN A 58 21.47 10.53 -11.81
C ASN A 58 20.43 9.83 -12.74
N PRO A 59 19.43 9.10 -12.22
CA PRO A 59 18.60 8.20 -13.02
C PRO A 59 17.60 8.98 -13.91
N ARG A 60 17.19 8.35 -15.03
CA ARG A 60 16.12 8.90 -15.89
C ARG A 60 14.71 8.56 -15.39
N LEU A 61 14.55 7.39 -14.76
CA LEU A 61 13.30 6.77 -14.29
C LEU A 61 12.20 6.73 -15.37
N LEU A 62 12.44 5.94 -16.41
CA LEU A 62 11.53 5.80 -17.55
C LEU A 62 11.04 4.35 -17.67
N VAL A 63 9.90 4.21 -18.35
CA VAL A 63 9.52 2.96 -19.02
C VAL A 63 10.29 2.90 -20.34
N ASN A 64 11.19 1.93 -20.48
CA ASN A 64 12.11 1.76 -21.59
C ASN A 64 11.44 1.09 -22.81
N SER A 65 10.56 0.10 -22.61
CA SER A 65 9.87 -0.57 -23.72
C SER A 65 8.88 0.37 -24.42
N PRO A 66 9.02 0.59 -25.74
CA PRO A 66 8.04 1.33 -26.54
C PRO A 66 6.64 0.69 -26.51
N GLU A 67 6.58 -0.64 -26.48
CA GLU A 67 5.32 -1.40 -26.45
C GLU A 67 4.57 -1.16 -25.15
N ARG A 68 5.28 -1.17 -24.00
CA ARG A 68 4.70 -0.85 -22.69
C ARG A 68 4.22 0.59 -22.62
N ARG A 69 4.96 1.54 -23.21
CA ARG A 69 4.53 2.94 -23.32
C ARG A 69 3.26 3.08 -24.18
N ALA A 70 3.21 2.41 -25.33
CA ALA A 70 2.04 2.39 -26.19
C ALA A 70 0.82 1.78 -25.49
N ALA A 71 1.01 0.70 -24.73
CA ALA A 71 -0.07 0.07 -23.95
C ALA A 71 -0.62 1.00 -22.86
N ARG A 72 0.24 1.78 -22.18
CA ARG A 72 -0.20 2.81 -21.22
C ARG A 72 -1.08 3.86 -21.89
N ILE A 73 -0.65 4.39 -23.03
CA ILE A 73 -1.41 5.39 -23.79
C ILE A 73 -2.76 4.81 -24.23
N ALA A 74 -2.77 3.58 -24.75
CA ALA A 74 -3.99 2.89 -25.16
C ALA A 74 -4.98 2.68 -24.00
N ALA A 75 -4.48 2.54 -22.76
CA ALA A 75 -5.27 2.47 -21.54
C ALA A 75 -5.68 3.85 -20.98
N GLY A 76 -5.44 4.95 -21.71
CA GLY A 76 -5.75 6.32 -21.28
C GLY A 76 -4.82 6.86 -20.20
N ARG A 77 -3.66 6.24 -19.98
CA ARG A 77 -2.65 6.65 -18.98
C ARG A 77 -1.55 7.46 -19.65
N PRO A 78 -0.86 8.35 -18.92
CA PRO A 78 0.33 9.02 -19.44
C PRO A 78 1.41 8.02 -19.88
N GLU A 79 2.12 8.35 -20.97
CA GLU A 79 3.18 7.52 -21.54
C GLU A 79 4.20 7.07 -20.49
N TYR A 80 4.58 7.98 -19.59
CA TYR A 80 5.46 7.74 -18.45
C TYR A 80 4.71 7.92 -17.13
N PRO A 81 5.01 7.12 -16.08
CA PRO A 81 4.58 7.41 -14.72
C PRO A 81 5.07 8.79 -14.23
N LEU A 82 4.36 9.38 -13.27
CA LEU A 82 4.83 10.57 -12.56
C LEU A 82 6.17 10.26 -11.87
N LYS A 83 7.19 11.09 -12.11
CA LYS A 83 8.49 10.92 -11.46
C LYS A 83 8.53 11.73 -10.18
N VAL A 84 8.81 11.09 -9.07
CA VAL A 84 8.75 11.71 -7.75
C VAL A 84 10.12 11.67 -7.09
N THR A 85 10.51 12.77 -6.47
CA THR A 85 11.66 12.78 -5.56
C THR A 85 11.36 13.51 -4.27
N VAL A 86 12.08 13.12 -3.21
CA VAL A 86 11.92 13.67 -1.86
C VAL A 86 13.26 14.20 -1.38
N SER A 87 13.27 15.47 -0.95
CA SER A 87 14.47 16.15 -0.45
C SER A 87 14.11 17.16 0.63
N ALA A 88 14.59 16.98 1.86
CA ALA A 88 14.35 17.95 2.92
C ALA A 88 15.05 19.30 2.63
N SER A 89 16.28 19.27 2.10
CA SER A 89 17.08 20.48 1.87
C SER A 89 16.72 21.25 0.60
N GLY A 90 16.04 20.59 -0.35
CA GLY A 90 15.83 21.12 -1.70
C GLY A 90 17.13 21.19 -2.54
N GLU A 91 18.24 20.64 -2.07
CA GLU A 91 19.52 20.66 -2.82
C GLU A 91 19.53 19.57 -3.88
N LEU A 92 19.05 19.92 -5.06
CA LEU A 92 18.98 19.05 -6.24
C LEU A 92 19.65 19.77 -7.42
N ASP A 93 20.45 19.03 -8.20
CA ASP A 93 21.08 19.57 -9.40
C ASP A 93 20.03 19.80 -10.50
N PRO A 94 19.80 21.04 -10.97
CA PRO A 94 18.86 21.32 -12.05
C PRO A 94 19.27 20.67 -13.39
N ARG A 95 20.52 20.21 -13.53
CA ARG A 95 21.01 19.51 -14.72
C ARG A 95 20.83 17.98 -14.67
N ALA A 96 20.30 17.43 -13.57
CA ALA A 96 20.09 15.99 -13.46
C ALA A 96 19.18 15.47 -14.59
N ARG A 97 19.51 14.30 -15.14
CA ARG A 97 18.74 13.62 -16.21
C ARG A 97 17.28 13.39 -15.81
N PHE A 98 17.01 13.29 -14.52
CA PHE A 98 15.65 13.22 -13.97
C PHE A 98 14.74 14.37 -14.45
N TRP A 99 15.25 15.58 -14.64
CA TRP A 99 14.41 16.73 -15.06
C TRP A 99 14.17 16.75 -16.57
N HIS A 100 15.15 16.28 -17.33
CA HIS A 100 15.25 16.46 -18.78
C HIS A 100 14.78 15.26 -19.61
N THR A 101 14.02 14.34 -19.00
CA THR A 101 13.43 13.20 -19.70
C THR A 101 12.00 12.94 -19.26
N GLY A 102 11.19 12.30 -20.11
CA GLY A 102 9.87 11.78 -19.78
C GLY A 102 8.85 12.84 -19.36
N GLY A 103 7.80 12.38 -18.67
CA GLY A 103 6.61 13.17 -18.32
C GLY A 103 6.77 14.13 -17.14
N ALA A 104 5.67 14.36 -16.41
CA ALA A 104 5.63 15.26 -15.25
C ALA A 104 6.54 14.76 -14.10
N LYS A 105 6.99 15.71 -13.27
CA LYS A 105 7.82 15.48 -12.10
C LYS A 105 7.24 16.16 -10.86
N ALA A 106 7.36 15.54 -9.70
CA ALA A 106 7.01 16.13 -8.41
C ALA A 106 8.19 16.06 -7.43
N VAL A 107 8.44 17.16 -6.73
CA VAL A 107 9.47 17.28 -5.70
C VAL A 107 8.79 17.59 -4.38
N TYR A 108 8.83 16.64 -3.46
CA TYR A 108 8.35 16.84 -2.10
C TYR A 108 9.48 17.30 -1.20
N THR A 109 9.25 18.42 -0.51
CA THR A 109 10.30 19.11 0.23
C THR A 109 9.74 19.88 1.43
N THR A 110 10.63 20.48 2.22
CA THR A 110 10.23 21.43 3.28
C THR A 110 9.95 22.81 2.67
N ASP A 111 9.34 23.70 3.43
CA ASP A 111 9.12 25.10 3.00
C ASP A 111 10.43 25.77 2.57
N ALA A 112 11.48 25.61 3.38
CA ALA A 112 12.82 26.13 3.08
C ALA A 112 13.44 25.49 1.84
N GLY A 113 13.22 24.18 1.63
CA GLY A 113 13.67 23.48 0.43
C GLY A 113 12.94 23.93 -0.83
N ALA A 114 11.64 24.24 -0.73
CA ALA A 114 10.86 24.77 -1.84
C ALA A 114 11.36 26.16 -2.28
N GLU A 115 11.65 27.06 -1.33
CA GLU A 115 12.26 28.36 -1.62
C GLU A 115 13.63 28.23 -2.32
N ARG A 116 14.44 27.25 -1.91
CA ARG A 116 15.72 26.95 -2.56
C ARG A 116 15.52 26.50 -4.01
N LEU A 117 14.62 25.54 -4.24
CA LEU A 117 14.34 25.00 -5.58
C LEU A 117 13.75 26.04 -6.53
N ARG A 118 12.90 26.95 -6.03
CA ARG A 118 12.37 28.05 -6.85
C ARG A 118 13.48 28.98 -7.36
N ARG A 119 14.56 29.17 -6.58
CA ARG A 119 15.72 29.99 -6.99
C ARG A 119 16.59 29.33 -8.06
N THR A 120 16.53 28.02 -8.25
CA THR A 120 17.32 27.35 -9.29
C THR A 120 16.67 27.42 -10.67
N GLY A 121 15.42 27.90 -10.77
CA GLY A 121 14.65 27.90 -12.01
C GLY A 121 14.12 26.53 -12.43
N LEU A 122 14.14 25.53 -11.54
CA LEU A 122 13.66 24.16 -11.81
C LEU A 122 12.15 24.11 -12.13
N ALA A 123 11.37 25.08 -11.63
CA ALA A 123 9.97 25.27 -11.98
C ALA A 123 9.72 26.77 -12.22
N PRO A 124 8.96 27.16 -13.27
CA PRO A 124 8.55 28.55 -13.46
C PRO A 124 7.64 28.99 -12.30
N ALA A 125 7.75 30.26 -11.89
CA ALA A 125 7.07 30.84 -10.72
C ALA A 125 5.52 30.76 -10.76
N THR A 126 4.93 30.38 -11.90
CA THR A 126 3.49 30.32 -12.15
C THR A 126 2.93 28.89 -12.22
N ALA A 127 3.73 27.85 -12.00
CA ALA A 127 3.21 26.48 -11.95
C ALA A 127 2.31 26.33 -10.72
N PRO A 128 1.01 25.98 -10.87
CA PRO A 128 0.15 25.76 -9.71
C PRO A 128 0.72 24.59 -8.90
N THR A 129 1.02 24.83 -7.62
CA THR A 129 1.52 23.80 -6.70
C THR A 129 0.43 22.78 -6.33
N ASP A 130 -0.83 23.19 -6.46
CA ASP A 130 -1.99 22.47 -5.91
C ASP A 130 -2.97 21.99 -6.99
N GLN A 131 -2.65 22.16 -8.28
CA GLN A 131 -3.52 21.67 -9.35
C GLN A 131 -2.98 20.36 -9.94
N PRO A 132 -3.85 19.35 -10.12
CA PRO A 132 -3.52 18.18 -10.92
C PRO A 132 -3.03 18.64 -12.31
N PRO A 133 -2.08 17.93 -12.94
CA PRO A 133 -1.82 18.14 -14.35
C PRO A 133 -3.14 17.92 -15.13
N PRO A 134 -3.46 18.75 -16.14
CA PRO A 134 -4.63 18.52 -16.96
C PRO A 134 -4.56 17.13 -17.59
N THR A 135 -5.65 16.37 -17.50
CA THR A 135 -5.78 15.06 -18.16
C THR A 135 -6.66 15.22 -19.41
N PRO A 136 -6.18 14.87 -20.62
CA PRO A 136 -4.79 14.56 -20.97
C PRO A 136 -3.93 15.85 -21.02
N PRO A 137 -2.60 15.76 -20.88
CA PRO A 137 -1.75 16.92 -21.09
C PRO A 137 -1.98 17.44 -22.51
N ALA A 138 -2.28 18.73 -22.66
CA ALA A 138 -2.27 19.37 -23.95
C ALA A 138 -0.86 19.18 -24.57
N PRO A 139 -0.74 18.89 -25.87
CA PRO A 139 0.56 18.83 -26.54
C PRO A 139 1.18 20.22 -26.47
N SER A 140 2.02 20.47 -25.47
CA SER A 140 2.61 21.78 -25.22
C SER A 140 4.10 21.61 -24.92
N GLY A 141 4.92 22.22 -25.78
CA GLY A 141 6.38 22.27 -25.64
C GLY A 141 7.08 20.93 -25.85
N ASP A 142 8.41 20.97 -25.98
CA ASP A 142 9.27 19.83 -26.36
C ASP A 142 8.77 18.48 -25.80
N PRO A 143 8.52 17.48 -26.66
CA PRO A 143 7.92 16.19 -26.27
C PRO A 143 8.76 15.40 -25.25
N GLU A 144 9.96 15.87 -24.90
CA GLU A 144 10.90 15.18 -24.02
C GLU A 144 10.90 15.66 -22.55
N THR A 145 10.30 16.81 -22.20
CA THR A 145 10.37 17.35 -20.83
C THR A 145 9.03 17.84 -20.26
N GLY A 146 8.35 16.99 -19.48
CA GLY A 146 7.14 17.39 -18.73
C GLY A 146 7.41 18.32 -17.52
N PRO A 147 6.37 18.96 -16.95
CA PRO A 147 6.47 20.00 -15.92
C PRO A 147 7.04 19.50 -14.59
N VAL A 148 7.61 20.41 -13.78
CA VAL A 148 8.12 20.14 -12.43
C VAL A 148 7.23 20.83 -11.39
N HIS A 149 6.63 20.04 -10.50
CA HIS A 149 5.83 20.50 -9.38
C HIS A 149 6.67 20.49 -8.10
N ILE A 150 6.81 21.62 -7.42
CA ILE A 150 7.49 21.71 -6.11
C ILE A 150 6.42 21.76 -5.03
N VAL A 151 6.35 20.71 -4.20
CA VAL A 151 5.32 20.53 -3.18
C VAL A 151 5.95 20.69 -1.79
N PRO A 152 5.75 21.85 -1.12
CA PRO A 152 6.14 22.02 0.27
C PRO A 152 5.21 21.22 1.20
N LEU A 153 5.78 20.55 2.20
CA LEU A 153 5.03 19.76 3.20
C LEU A 153 4.93 20.47 4.57
N GLY A 154 5.54 21.65 4.69
CA GLY A 154 5.72 22.37 5.95
C GLY A 154 7.20 22.41 6.40
N PRO A 155 7.46 22.61 7.70
CA PRO A 155 8.83 22.75 8.23
C PRO A 155 9.64 21.44 8.17
N GLU A 156 8.97 20.29 8.16
CA GLU A 156 9.56 18.96 8.12
C GLU A 156 8.88 18.09 7.06
N LEU A 157 9.55 17.00 6.66
CA LEU A 157 8.96 16.02 5.75
C LEU A 157 7.92 15.16 6.48
N ASP A 158 6.72 15.11 5.94
CA ASP A 158 5.64 14.23 6.40
C ASP A 158 5.23 13.25 5.30
N TRP A 159 5.53 11.97 5.51
CA TRP A 159 5.21 10.90 4.57
C TRP A 159 3.71 10.68 4.37
N HIS A 160 2.88 10.89 5.39
CA HIS A 160 1.43 10.74 5.25
C HIS A 160 0.89 11.84 4.34
N ARG A 161 1.24 13.11 4.62
CA ARG A 161 0.85 14.23 3.76
C ARG A 161 1.34 14.08 2.33
N LEU A 162 2.56 13.57 2.15
CA LEU A 162 3.10 13.28 0.81
C LEU A 162 2.24 12.25 0.07
N LEU A 163 1.93 11.13 0.71
CA LEU A 163 1.15 10.05 0.09
C LEU A 163 -0.30 10.46 -0.15
N GLU A 164 -0.91 11.20 0.78
CA GLU A 164 -2.23 11.83 0.62
C GLU A 164 -2.22 12.78 -0.57
N HIS A 165 -1.24 13.67 -0.68
CA HIS A 165 -1.13 14.60 -1.81
C HIS A 165 -0.91 13.87 -3.14
N LEU A 166 -0.07 12.83 -3.18
CA LEU A 166 0.07 11.97 -4.38
C LEU A 166 -1.27 11.36 -4.79
N HIS A 167 -2.05 10.89 -3.82
CA HIS A 167 -3.34 10.28 -4.07
C HIS A 167 -4.38 11.28 -4.57
N ASP A 168 -4.58 12.36 -3.82
CA ASP A 168 -5.70 13.28 -4.00
C ASP A 168 -5.45 14.26 -5.16
N VAL A 169 -4.21 14.73 -5.32
CA VAL A 169 -3.86 15.76 -6.32
C VAL A 169 -3.36 15.13 -7.61
N PHE A 170 -2.51 14.10 -7.53
CA PHE A 170 -1.95 13.46 -8.73
C PHE A 170 -2.71 12.19 -9.15
N GLY A 171 -3.73 11.77 -8.41
CA GLY A 171 -4.51 10.56 -8.72
C GLY A 171 -3.69 9.27 -8.63
N VAL A 172 -2.55 9.27 -7.92
CA VAL A 172 -1.66 8.12 -7.82
C VAL A 172 -2.34 7.03 -6.99
N ARG A 173 -2.63 5.89 -7.63
CA ARG A 173 -3.18 4.71 -6.95
C ARG A 173 -2.10 3.69 -6.63
N ARG A 174 -1.07 3.58 -7.47
CA ARG A 174 0.09 2.71 -7.27
C ARG A 174 1.39 3.50 -7.37
N LEU A 175 2.19 3.44 -6.32
CA LEU A 175 3.49 4.08 -6.20
C LEU A 175 4.59 3.02 -6.14
N MET A 176 5.53 3.04 -7.08
CA MET A 176 6.77 2.28 -6.97
C MET A 176 7.85 3.15 -6.33
N VAL A 177 8.60 2.60 -5.38
CA VAL A 177 9.73 3.27 -4.73
C VAL A 177 10.99 2.48 -5.05
N GLU A 178 11.83 3.01 -5.92
CA GLU A 178 13.00 2.33 -6.47
C GLU A 178 14.30 2.57 -5.71
N GLY A 179 14.31 3.51 -4.76
CA GLY A 179 15.49 3.60 -3.93
C GLY A 179 15.69 4.82 -3.07
N GLY A 180 16.90 4.77 -2.50
CA GLY A 180 17.35 5.45 -1.30
C GLY A 180 17.10 4.52 -0.12
N GLY A 181 18.15 3.89 0.42
CA GLY A 181 18.02 3.03 1.61
C GLY A 181 17.34 3.77 2.78
N THR A 182 17.58 5.08 2.89
CA THR A 182 16.86 5.97 3.82
C THR A 182 15.36 6.04 3.56
N VAL A 183 14.92 6.17 2.30
CA VAL A 183 13.50 6.26 1.94
C VAL A 183 12.78 4.94 2.22
N HIS A 184 13.35 3.82 1.77
CA HIS A 184 12.81 2.48 2.05
C HIS A 184 12.70 2.24 3.56
N THR A 185 13.75 2.60 4.31
CA THR A 185 13.76 2.50 5.77
C THR A 185 12.65 3.33 6.40
N GLN A 186 12.49 4.60 5.99
CA GLN A 186 11.46 5.47 6.55
C GLN A 186 10.04 4.96 6.30
N LEU A 187 9.76 4.44 5.11
CA LEU A 187 8.45 3.89 4.75
C LEU A 187 8.13 2.60 5.53
N LEU A 188 9.09 1.69 5.69
CA LEU A 188 8.90 0.48 6.49
C LEU A 188 8.72 0.78 7.97
N GLN A 189 9.55 1.66 8.55
CA GLN A 189 9.45 2.04 9.96
C GLN A 189 8.12 2.74 10.29
N ARG A 190 7.49 3.36 9.30
CA ARG A 190 6.18 4.03 9.42
C ARG A 190 5.00 3.16 9.03
N GLN A 191 5.22 1.90 8.65
CA GLN A 191 4.19 1.00 8.14
C GLN A 191 3.44 1.63 6.95
N LEU A 192 4.19 2.13 5.96
CA LEU A 192 3.64 2.78 4.76
C LEU A 192 3.96 2.02 3.47
N ALA A 193 4.59 0.84 3.56
CA ALA A 193 4.89 -0.01 2.42
C ALA A 193 3.93 -1.20 2.38
N ASP A 194 3.19 -1.37 1.28
CA ASP A 194 2.28 -2.49 1.04
C ASP A 194 2.99 -3.73 0.53
N GLU A 195 4.05 -3.55 -0.25
CA GLU A 195 4.79 -4.64 -0.83
C GLU A 195 6.29 -4.35 -0.83
N VAL A 196 7.10 -5.38 -0.61
CA VAL A 196 8.55 -5.34 -0.82
C VAL A 196 8.92 -6.37 -1.88
N GLN A 197 9.41 -5.91 -3.02
CA GLN A 197 10.03 -6.71 -4.07
C GLN A 197 11.54 -6.65 -3.92
N LEU A 198 12.13 -7.77 -3.53
CA LEU A 198 13.58 -7.92 -3.36
C LEU A 198 14.12 -8.91 -4.37
N VAL A 199 15.08 -8.45 -5.17
CA VAL A 199 15.90 -9.32 -6.02
C VAL A 199 17.21 -9.58 -5.30
N LEU A 200 17.56 -10.84 -5.10
CA LEU A 200 18.79 -11.26 -4.44
C LEU A 200 19.81 -11.70 -5.48
N ALA A 201 20.91 -10.94 -5.59
CA ALA A 201 22.03 -11.18 -6.47
C ALA A 201 23.00 -12.20 -5.87
N PRO A 202 23.58 -13.14 -6.66
CA PRO A 202 24.48 -14.18 -6.17
C PRO A 202 25.92 -13.67 -5.90
N LEU A 203 26.07 -12.52 -5.24
CA LEU A 203 27.37 -11.92 -4.89
C LEU A 203 27.36 -11.29 -3.49
N PHE A 204 28.54 -11.06 -2.94
CA PHE A 204 28.75 -10.31 -1.68
C PHE A 204 29.46 -8.99 -1.98
N VAL A 205 29.07 -7.91 -1.29
CA VAL A 205 29.78 -6.63 -1.35
C VAL A 205 30.81 -6.53 -0.22
N GLY A 206 30.44 -6.86 1.01
CA GLY A 206 31.35 -7.01 2.15
C GLY A 206 31.93 -5.71 2.71
N ASP A 207 31.76 -4.56 2.06
CA ASP A 207 32.24 -3.27 2.56
C ASP A 207 31.22 -2.63 3.53
N PRO A 208 31.56 -2.38 4.81
CA PRO A 208 30.65 -1.73 5.75
C PRO A 208 30.26 -0.29 5.36
N ALA A 209 31.04 0.40 4.52
CA ALA A 209 30.73 1.74 4.02
C ALA A 209 29.81 1.73 2.79
N ALA A 210 29.60 0.58 2.15
CA ALA A 210 28.71 0.47 1.00
C ALA A 210 27.22 0.72 1.39
N PRO A 211 26.40 1.24 0.47
CA PRO A 211 25.01 1.57 0.77
C PRO A 211 24.17 0.33 1.03
N ARG A 212 23.60 0.23 2.23
CA ARG A 212 22.65 -0.83 2.59
C ARG A 212 21.22 -0.46 2.21
N LEU A 213 20.43 -1.48 1.85
CA LEU A 213 19.01 -1.31 1.57
C LEU A 213 18.24 -0.75 2.78
N PHE A 214 18.58 -1.25 3.97
CA PHE A 214 17.90 -0.93 5.21
C PHE A 214 18.88 -0.34 6.22
N GLY A 215 18.56 0.85 6.72
CA GLY A 215 19.31 1.54 7.75
C GLY A 215 18.97 1.05 9.17
N PRO A 216 19.61 1.61 10.20
CA PRO A 216 19.29 1.26 11.58
C PRO A 216 17.91 1.79 12.00
N GLY A 217 17.30 1.15 12.99
CA GLY A 217 16.13 1.65 13.70
C GLY A 217 15.05 0.58 13.93
N PRO A 218 13.96 0.95 14.62
CA PRO A 218 12.89 0.02 14.96
C PRO A 218 12.04 -0.26 13.71
N TYR A 219 12.13 -1.47 13.17
CA TYR A 219 11.22 -1.96 12.14
C TYR A 219 9.88 -2.38 12.73
N GLN A 220 8.89 -2.55 11.86
CA GLN A 220 7.60 -3.11 12.22
C GLN A 220 7.76 -4.42 13.01
N ARG A 221 6.86 -4.62 13.99
CA ARG A 221 6.76 -5.90 14.69
C ARG A 221 6.24 -6.96 13.72
N GLY A 222 6.46 -8.22 14.05
CA GLY A 222 5.93 -9.32 13.25
C GLY A 222 6.73 -9.67 12.00
N ARG A 223 6.27 -10.72 11.32
CA ARG A 223 6.92 -11.23 10.10
C ARG A 223 6.29 -10.60 8.86
N LEU A 224 7.07 -10.46 7.80
CA LEU A 224 6.51 -10.28 6.47
C LEU A 224 6.00 -11.63 5.94
N ARG A 225 4.89 -11.61 5.20
CA ARG A 225 4.41 -12.78 4.46
C ARG A 225 5.09 -12.84 3.11
N LEU A 226 5.79 -13.93 2.85
CA LEU A 226 6.27 -14.26 1.50
C LEU A 226 5.06 -14.63 0.62
N VAL A 227 4.85 -13.87 -0.45
CA VAL A 227 3.73 -14.07 -1.40
C VAL A 227 4.18 -14.64 -2.75
N GLU A 228 5.44 -14.43 -3.13
CA GLU A 228 6.03 -15.02 -4.33
C GLU A 228 7.53 -15.26 -4.13
N THR A 229 8.02 -16.36 -4.69
CA THR A 229 9.45 -16.59 -4.95
C THR A 229 9.62 -17.04 -6.38
N ARG A 230 10.53 -16.41 -7.12
CA ARG A 230 10.76 -16.74 -8.52
C ARG A 230 12.23 -16.58 -8.88
N ALA A 231 12.81 -17.61 -9.49
CA ALA A 231 14.13 -17.49 -10.09
C ALA A 231 14.02 -16.68 -11.39
N ILE A 232 14.96 -15.77 -11.63
CA ILE A 232 15.07 -14.95 -12.84
C ILE A 232 16.53 -15.00 -13.24
N GLU A 233 16.87 -15.73 -14.31
CA GLU A 233 18.26 -16.00 -14.67
C GLU A 233 19.04 -16.57 -13.46
N ASP A 234 20.04 -15.85 -12.96
CA ASP A 234 20.87 -16.22 -11.81
C ASP A 234 20.47 -15.53 -10.49
N VAL A 235 19.42 -14.70 -10.50
CA VAL A 235 18.90 -14.00 -9.31
C VAL A 235 17.57 -14.58 -8.82
N VAL A 236 17.22 -14.28 -7.56
CA VAL A 236 15.94 -14.69 -6.98
C VAL A 236 15.11 -13.46 -6.63
N LEU A 237 13.92 -13.36 -7.22
CA LEU A 237 12.88 -12.43 -6.80
C LEU A 237 12.11 -13.01 -5.61
N MET A 238 11.92 -12.20 -4.58
CA MET A 238 11.02 -12.45 -3.46
C MET A 238 10.06 -11.28 -3.30
N ARG A 239 8.78 -11.59 -3.08
CA ARG A 239 7.74 -10.60 -2.82
C ARG A 239 7.19 -10.79 -1.42
N TYR A 240 7.10 -9.71 -0.68
CA TYR A 240 6.67 -9.72 0.71
C TYR A 240 5.56 -8.70 0.97
N GLU A 241 4.58 -9.07 1.79
CA GLU A 241 3.54 -8.18 2.32
C GLU A 241 3.66 -8.07 3.86
N PRO A 242 3.42 -6.91 4.48
CA PRO A 242 3.35 -6.79 5.92
C PRO A 242 2.12 -7.49 6.50
N THR A 243 2.26 -8.06 7.69
CA THR A 243 1.17 -8.78 8.37
C THR A 243 0.84 -8.24 9.75
N ALA A 244 1.70 -7.45 10.38
CA ALA A 244 1.40 -6.91 11.71
C ALA A 244 0.41 -5.75 11.61
N PRO A 245 -0.76 -5.86 12.26
CA PRO A 245 -1.70 -4.75 12.35
C PRO A 245 -1.07 -3.54 13.03
N GLY A 246 -1.41 -2.35 12.55
CA GLY A 246 -1.02 -1.09 13.17
C GLY A 246 -1.92 -0.76 14.36
N PRO A 247 -1.43 0.04 15.32
CA PRO A 247 -2.28 0.55 16.40
C PRO A 247 -3.22 1.67 15.89
N GLY A 248 -4.39 1.80 16.53
CA GLY A 248 -5.30 2.95 16.36
C GLY A 248 -6.25 2.89 15.17
N GLY A 249 -6.97 4.00 14.93
CA GLY A 249 -8.03 4.11 13.92
C GLY A 249 -7.59 4.45 12.49
N ARG A 250 -6.29 4.34 12.17
CA ARG A 250 -5.80 4.51 10.80
C ARG A 250 -5.59 3.16 10.12
N ALA A 251 -5.87 3.12 8.83
CA ALA A 251 -5.50 2.02 7.97
C ALA A 251 -3.98 1.93 7.83
N VAL A 252 -3.45 0.72 7.91
CA VAL A 252 -2.06 0.40 7.58
C VAL A 252 -2.01 -0.66 6.47
N PRO A 253 -0.90 -0.82 5.76
CA PRO A 253 -0.78 -1.77 4.67
C PRO A 253 -1.11 -3.24 5.03
N ALA A 254 -0.79 -3.66 6.25
CA ALA A 254 -1.16 -5.00 6.74
C ALA A 254 -2.68 -5.22 6.76
N ASP A 255 -3.48 -4.15 6.91
CA ASP A 255 -4.93 -4.27 6.89
C ASP A 255 -5.45 -4.72 5.53
N ARG A 256 -4.80 -4.32 4.43
CA ARG A 256 -5.16 -4.75 3.08
C ARG A 256 -4.91 -6.24 2.89
N HIS A 257 -3.80 -6.76 3.44
CA HIS A 257 -3.48 -8.20 3.40
C HIS A 257 -4.59 -9.03 4.06
N TRP A 258 -4.98 -8.67 5.28
CA TRP A 258 -5.95 -9.44 6.04
C TRP A 258 -7.39 -9.26 5.57
N LEU A 259 -7.76 -8.05 5.16
CA LEU A 259 -9.09 -7.80 4.64
C LEU A 259 -9.33 -8.50 3.30
N ARG A 260 -8.28 -8.62 2.46
CA ARG A 260 -8.32 -9.46 1.25
C ARG A 260 -8.65 -10.92 1.61
N ILE A 261 -7.98 -11.48 2.62
CA ILE A 261 -8.26 -12.85 3.09
C ILE A 261 -9.70 -12.96 3.63
N ALA A 262 -10.20 -11.97 4.36
CA ALA A 262 -11.59 -11.95 4.81
C ALA A 262 -12.59 -11.98 3.64
N CYS A 263 -12.34 -11.21 2.57
CA CYS A 263 -13.16 -11.26 1.35
C CYS A 263 -13.04 -12.61 0.62
N GLU A 264 -11.84 -13.20 0.54
CA GLU A 264 -11.63 -14.54 -0.04
C GLU A 264 -12.40 -15.63 0.74
N LEU A 265 -12.45 -15.53 2.06
CA LEU A 265 -13.24 -16.45 2.91
C LEU A 265 -14.74 -16.33 2.67
N ALA A 266 -15.24 -15.14 2.36
CA ALA A 266 -16.65 -14.94 2.03
C ALA A 266 -17.09 -15.75 0.79
N LEU A 267 -16.18 -16.01 -0.15
CA LEU A 267 -16.45 -16.85 -1.33
C LEU A 267 -16.69 -18.33 -1.00
N LEU A 268 -16.28 -18.79 0.18
CA LEU A 268 -16.49 -20.16 0.64
C LEU A 268 -17.90 -20.40 1.21
N CYS A 269 -18.66 -19.33 1.45
CA CYS A 269 -19.97 -19.44 2.08
C CYS A 269 -20.98 -20.07 1.11
N PRO A 270 -21.76 -21.08 1.55
CA PRO A 270 -22.94 -21.53 0.80
C PRO A 270 -23.89 -20.35 0.54
N PRO A 271 -24.45 -20.17 -0.67
CA PRO A 271 -25.40 -19.08 -0.92
C PRO A 271 -26.62 -19.14 0.01
N SER A 272 -27.17 -17.99 0.38
CA SER A 272 -28.39 -17.87 1.18
C SER A 272 -29.25 -16.73 0.63
N ALA A 273 -30.57 -16.88 0.67
CA ALA A 273 -31.52 -15.82 0.30
C ALA A 273 -31.82 -14.85 1.45
N THR A 274 -31.44 -15.21 2.68
CA THR A 274 -31.83 -14.52 3.92
C THR A 274 -30.63 -14.08 4.76
N ALA A 275 -29.41 -14.27 4.26
CA ALA A 275 -28.18 -13.91 4.97
C ALA A 275 -27.05 -13.58 4.00
N PHE A 276 -26.18 -12.67 4.41
CA PHE A 276 -24.94 -12.37 3.69
C PHE A 276 -23.89 -13.49 3.85
N SER A 277 -23.10 -13.68 2.80
CA SER A 277 -21.82 -14.38 2.78
C SER A 277 -20.74 -13.42 3.28
N VAL A 278 -20.15 -13.73 4.43
CA VAL A 278 -19.16 -12.90 5.12
C VAL A 278 -17.96 -13.78 5.49
N GLY A 279 -16.76 -13.22 5.44
CA GLY A 279 -15.56 -13.84 5.97
C GLY A 279 -14.89 -12.95 7.01
N ALA A 280 -14.21 -13.55 7.98
CA ALA A 280 -13.55 -12.83 9.05
C ALA A 280 -12.22 -13.49 9.47
N VAL A 281 -11.28 -12.67 9.93
CA VAL A 281 -9.97 -13.10 10.45
C VAL A 281 -9.66 -12.34 11.72
N VAL A 282 -9.14 -13.03 12.74
CA VAL A 282 -8.67 -12.44 14.00
C VAL A 282 -7.15 -12.55 14.04
N VAL A 283 -6.45 -11.43 14.19
CA VAL A 283 -5.00 -11.34 14.05
C VAL A 283 -4.40 -10.65 15.27
N ALA A 284 -3.38 -11.25 15.87
CA ALA A 284 -2.64 -10.66 16.98
C ALA A 284 -1.79 -9.45 16.54
N ALA A 285 -1.39 -8.61 17.49
CA ALA A 285 -0.58 -7.42 17.23
C ALA A 285 0.78 -7.68 16.55
N ASP A 286 1.30 -8.92 16.60
CA ASP A 286 2.54 -9.32 15.92
C ASP A 286 2.32 -9.90 14.51
N GLY A 287 1.08 -9.85 14.01
CA GLY A 287 0.72 -10.41 12.69
C GLY A 287 0.46 -11.91 12.70
N THR A 288 0.45 -12.56 13.86
CA THR A 288 0.02 -13.96 13.95
C THR A 288 -1.49 -14.06 13.76
N GLU A 289 -1.92 -14.84 12.76
CA GLU A 289 -3.32 -15.21 12.63
C GLU A 289 -3.73 -16.11 13.81
N LEU A 290 -4.74 -15.69 14.57
CA LEU A 290 -5.27 -16.46 15.69
C LEU A 290 -6.34 -17.45 15.21
N ALA A 291 -7.27 -16.97 14.40
CA ALA A 291 -8.30 -17.78 13.78
C ALA A 291 -8.92 -17.05 12.58
N ARG A 292 -9.65 -17.81 11.78
CA ARG A 292 -10.48 -17.30 10.69
C ARG A 292 -11.84 -17.98 10.70
N GLY A 293 -12.84 -17.37 10.08
CA GLY A 293 -14.19 -17.92 9.97
C GLY A 293 -14.93 -17.37 8.75
N HIS A 294 -15.98 -18.06 8.35
CA HIS A 294 -16.91 -17.59 7.32
C HIS A 294 -18.35 -17.92 7.71
N SER A 295 -19.31 -17.17 7.17
CA SER A 295 -20.72 -17.43 7.44
C SER A 295 -21.12 -18.84 7.02
N ARG A 296 -21.94 -19.49 7.84
CA ARG A 296 -22.43 -20.87 7.60
C ARG A 296 -21.34 -21.95 7.60
N GLU A 297 -20.21 -21.67 8.21
CA GLU A 297 -19.12 -22.63 8.35
C GLU A 297 -19.56 -23.90 9.11
N ALA A 298 -18.96 -25.03 8.74
CA ALA A 298 -19.20 -26.35 9.36
C ALA A 298 -20.69 -26.79 9.38
N GLY A 299 -21.52 -26.24 8.49
CA GLY A 299 -22.92 -26.62 8.34
C GLY A 299 -23.88 -25.96 9.34
N ASP A 300 -23.41 -25.02 10.17
CA ASP A 300 -24.28 -24.24 11.04
C ASP A 300 -24.98 -23.14 10.22
N PRO A 301 -26.28 -23.24 9.90
CA PRO A 301 -26.93 -22.33 8.95
C PRO A 301 -27.03 -20.88 9.44
N VAL A 302 -26.73 -20.62 10.71
CA VAL A 302 -26.92 -19.31 11.34
C VAL A 302 -25.65 -18.71 11.94
N VAL A 303 -24.50 -19.39 11.87
CA VAL A 303 -23.23 -18.83 12.35
C VAL A 303 -22.75 -17.70 11.44
N HIS A 304 -22.34 -16.60 12.07
CA HIS A 304 -21.70 -15.47 11.38
C HIS A 304 -20.18 -15.66 11.39
N ALA A 305 -19.49 -15.02 10.43
CA ALA A 305 -18.05 -15.20 10.24
C ALA A 305 -17.21 -14.83 11.48
N GLU A 306 -17.52 -13.69 12.12
CA GLU A 306 -16.80 -13.20 13.29
C GLU A 306 -17.00 -14.13 14.49
N GLU A 307 -18.21 -14.65 14.65
CA GLU A 307 -18.54 -15.63 15.68
C GLU A 307 -17.80 -16.95 15.44
N ALA A 308 -17.78 -17.44 14.20
CA ALA A 308 -17.07 -18.67 13.84
C ALA A 308 -15.55 -18.54 14.08
N ALA A 309 -14.98 -17.38 13.77
CA ALA A 309 -13.56 -17.11 14.02
C ALA A 309 -13.25 -17.05 15.53
N LEU A 310 -14.00 -16.24 16.30
CA LEU A 310 -13.77 -16.08 17.74
C LEU A 310 -14.00 -17.37 18.53
N ALA A 311 -14.96 -18.21 18.13
CA ALA A 311 -15.24 -19.48 18.80
C ALA A 311 -14.09 -20.50 18.73
N LYS A 312 -13.11 -20.30 17.83
CA LYS A 312 -11.94 -21.17 17.69
C LYS A 312 -10.75 -20.73 18.55
N ILE A 313 -10.85 -19.58 19.21
CA ILE A 313 -9.81 -19.01 20.06
C ILE A 313 -10.18 -19.27 21.52
N ASP A 314 -9.20 -19.64 22.34
CA ASP A 314 -9.39 -19.68 23.79
C ASP A 314 -9.76 -18.27 24.29
N PRO A 315 -10.90 -18.06 24.95
CA PRO A 315 -11.27 -16.74 25.49
C PRO A 315 -10.24 -16.16 26.47
N ALA A 316 -9.37 -16.99 27.05
CA ALA A 316 -8.26 -16.58 27.91
C ALA A 316 -6.96 -16.29 27.15
N ASP A 317 -6.94 -16.36 25.81
CA ASP A 317 -5.75 -16.08 25.01
C ASP A 317 -5.27 -14.64 25.27
N PRO A 318 -4.04 -14.44 25.80
CA PRO A 318 -3.57 -13.12 26.20
C PRO A 318 -3.34 -12.18 25.02
N ARG A 319 -3.42 -12.67 23.77
CA ARG A 319 -3.25 -11.87 22.56
C ARG A 319 -4.54 -11.17 22.12
N LEU A 320 -5.71 -11.64 22.55
CA LEU A 320 -7.01 -11.09 22.15
C LEU A 320 -7.19 -9.59 22.44
N PRO A 321 -6.78 -9.04 23.62
CA PRO A 321 -6.92 -7.61 23.88
C PRO A 321 -6.14 -6.70 22.92
N GLY A 322 -5.05 -7.21 22.34
CA GLY A 322 -4.25 -6.51 21.33
C GLY A 322 -4.55 -6.93 19.89
N ALA A 323 -5.53 -7.82 19.68
CA ALA A 323 -5.84 -8.33 18.35
C ALA A 323 -6.69 -7.34 17.54
N THR A 324 -6.72 -7.56 16.23
CA THR A 324 -7.60 -6.90 15.27
C THR A 324 -8.53 -7.93 14.63
N VAL A 325 -9.80 -7.58 14.48
CA VAL A 325 -10.77 -8.35 13.68
C VAL A 325 -10.90 -7.71 12.30
N TYR A 326 -10.66 -8.48 11.26
CA TYR A 326 -10.93 -8.11 9.87
C TYR A 326 -12.22 -8.80 9.43
N SER A 327 -13.20 -8.06 8.92
CA SER A 327 -14.47 -8.63 8.43
C SER A 327 -14.84 -8.07 7.07
N SER A 328 -15.28 -8.92 6.14
CA SER A 328 -15.69 -8.45 4.81
C SER A 328 -16.96 -7.58 4.86
N LEU A 329 -17.77 -7.68 5.91
CA LEU A 329 -18.97 -6.88 6.16
C LEU A 329 -18.89 -6.27 7.55
N GLU A 330 -19.54 -5.13 7.76
CA GLU A 330 -19.74 -4.54 9.08
C GLU A 330 -20.31 -5.57 10.08
N PRO A 331 -19.67 -5.77 11.26
CA PRO A 331 -20.20 -6.70 12.27
C PRO A 331 -21.56 -6.24 12.77
N CYS A 332 -22.57 -7.10 12.71
CA CYS A 332 -23.94 -6.70 13.04
C CYS A 332 -24.06 -6.15 14.48
N ALA A 333 -24.90 -5.11 14.65
CA ALA A 333 -25.29 -4.57 15.96
C ALA A 333 -26.46 -5.33 16.60
N ARG A 334 -27.26 -6.00 15.79
CA ARG A 334 -28.44 -6.79 16.18
C ARG A 334 -28.57 -7.96 15.22
N ARG A 335 -29.10 -9.09 15.69
CA ARG A 335 -29.45 -10.23 14.83
C ARG A 335 -30.58 -11.04 15.45
N ALA A 336 -31.43 -11.64 14.60
CA ALA A 336 -32.52 -12.50 15.05
C ALA A 336 -32.05 -13.93 15.34
N SER A 337 -30.96 -14.37 14.70
CA SER A 337 -30.48 -15.76 14.73
C SER A 337 -29.93 -16.20 16.10
N ARG A 338 -29.37 -15.28 16.89
CA ARG A 338 -28.74 -15.55 18.18
C ARG A 338 -28.81 -14.32 19.10
N PRO A 339 -28.80 -14.50 20.44
CA PRO A 339 -29.05 -13.41 21.40
C PRO A 339 -27.95 -12.34 21.44
N ARG A 340 -26.69 -12.71 21.17
CA ARG A 340 -25.55 -11.77 21.18
C ARG A 340 -25.12 -11.43 19.75
N PRO A 341 -25.09 -10.14 19.34
CA PRO A 341 -24.65 -9.72 18.02
C PRO A 341 -23.11 -9.72 17.88
N CYS A 342 -22.59 -9.71 16.65
CA CYS A 342 -21.15 -9.86 16.39
C CYS A 342 -20.32 -8.72 16.99
N ALA A 343 -20.80 -7.47 16.93
CA ALA A 343 -20.13 -6.34 17.58
C ALA A 343 -19.94 -6.56 19.09
N ARG A 344 -20.90 -7.20 19.78
CA ARG A 344 -20.77 -7.53 21.21
C ARG A 344 -19.82 -8.69 21.44
N LEU A 345 -19.84 -9.73 20.61
CA LEU A 345 -18.90 -10.85 20.71
C LEU A 345 -17.44 -10.39 20.59
N ILE A 346 -17.16 -9.44 19.68
CA ILE A 346 -15.83 -8.82 19.52
C ILE A 346 -15.43 -8.07 20.79
N LEU A 347 -16.33 -7.25 21.35
CA LEU A 347 -16.06 -6.47 22.56
C LEU A 347 -15.84 -7.36 23.79
N ASP A 348 -16.67 -8.39 23.95
CA ASP A 348 -16.60 -9.38 25.03
C ASP A 348 -15.28 -10.17 24.98
N ALA A 349 -14.76 -10.45 23.77
CA ALA A 349 -13.45 -11.06 23.57
C ALA A 349 -12.27 -10.13 23.91
N GLY A 350 -12.53 -8.86 24.26
CA GLY A 350 -11.50 -7.89 24.58
C GLY A 350 -10.88 -7.18 23.37
N VAL A 351 -11.28 -7.53 22.15
CA VAL A 351 -10.78 -6.89 20.92
C VAL A 351 -11.26 -5.43 20.85
N ARG A 352 -10.36 -4.52 20.45
CA ARG A 352 -10.64 -3.08 20.36
C ARG A 352 -10.31 -2.45 19.01
N ARG A 353 -9.98 -3.26 18.00
CA ARG A 353 -9.79 -2.77 16.64
C ARG A 353 -10.49 -3.67 15.64
N VAL A 354 -11.30 -3.08 14.78
CA VAL A 354 -12.05 -3.78 13.73
C VAL A 354 -11.80 -3.08 12.40
N VAL A 355 -11.53 -3.86 11.36
CA VAL A 355 -11.36 -3.37 9.99
C VAL A 355 -12.40 -4.03 9.09
N THR A 356 -13.14 -3.24 8.31
CA THR A 356 -14.22 -3.72 7.47
C THR A 356 -14.12 -3.24 6.02
N ALA A 357 -14.64 -4.03 5.08
CA ALA A 357 -14.66 -3.68 3.66
C ALA A 357 -15.96 -2.99 3.23
N TRP A 358 -17.10 -3.51 3.69
CA TRP A 358 -18.43 -3.09 3.27
C TRP A 358 -19.28 -2.74 4.48
N ARG A 359 -19.94 -1.58 4.45
CA ARG A 359 -20.95 -1.21 5.45
C ARG A 359 -22.21 -2.06 5.25
N GLU A 360 -22.87 -2.49 6.33
CA GLU A 360 -24.07 -3.31 6.19
C GLU A 360 -25.19 -2.51 5.51
N PRO A 361 -25.71 -2.95 4.35
CA PRO A 361 -26.81 -2.27 3.68
C PRO A 361 -28.16 -2.59 4.36
N ASP A 362 -29.18 -1.76 4.13
CA ASP A 362 -30.55 -1.93 4.66
C ASP A 362 -31.32 -3.13 4.04
N THR A 363 -30.64 -4.20 3.64
CA THR A 363 -31.24 -5.36 2.98
C THR A 363 -31.96 -6.28 3.96
N PHE A 364 -31.39 -6.48 5.16
CA PHE A 364 -31.96 -7.38 6.19
C PHE A 364 -32.16 -6.69 7.54
N VAL A 365 -31.39 -5.62 7.83
CA VAL A 365 -31.50 -4.83 9.05
C VAL A 365 -31.53 -3.36 8.63
N GLU A 366 -32.64 -2.67 8.90
CA GLU A 366 -32.73 -1.23 8.67
C GLU A 366 -31.83 -0.49 9.68
N ALA A 367 -31.07 0.50 9.19
CA ALA A 367 -30.19 1.32 10.00
C ALA A 367 -29.19 0.50 10.84
N ALA A 368 -28.56 -0.50 10.20
CA ALA A 368 -27.46 -1.24 10.81
C ALA A 368 -26.36 -0.27 11.29
N ASP A 369 -25.94 -0.45 12.55
CA ASP A 369 -24.96 0.44 13.20
C ASP A 369 -23.97 -0.36 14.06
N GLY A 370 -23.37 -1.37 13.43
CA GLY A 370 -22.33 -2.20 14.05
C GLY A 370 -21.12 -1.38 14.46
N ALA A 371 -20.68 -0.49 13.58
CA ALA A 371 -19.58 0.44 13.80
C ALA A 371 -19.87 1.39 14.97
N GLY A 372 -21.10 1.91 15.10
CA GLY A 372 -21.50 2.74 16.24
C GLY A 372 -21.42 2.00 17.57
N VAL A 373 -21.93 0.76 17.64
CA VAL A 373 -21.84 -0.08 18.86
C VAL A 373 -20.38 -0.33 19.28
N LEU A 374 -19.49 -0.54 18.31
CA LEU A 374 -18.06 -0.72 18.56
C LEU A 374 -17.41 0.59 19.04
N ALA A 375 -17.66 1.70 18.33
CA ALA A 375 -17.10 3.01 18.64
C ALA A 375 -17.55 3.53 20.02
N ASP A 376 -18.83 3.40 20.36
CA ASP A 376 -19.38 3.78 21.66
C ASP A 376 -18.76 3.02 22.84
N ALA A 377 -18.25 1.81 22.57
CA ALA A 377 -17.52 0.99 23.53
C ALA A 377 -15.99 1.20 23.50
N GLY A 378 -15.51 2.20 22.75
CA GLY A 378 -14.10 2.57 22.65
C GLY A 378 -13.27 1.67 21.73
N ALA A 379 -13.91 0.91 20.82
CA ALA A 379 -13.20 0.20 19.77
C ALA A 379 -12.99 1.09 18.54
N GLU A 380 -11.82 0.99 17.93
CA GLU A 380 -11.49 1.65 16.67
C GLU A 380 -12.07 0.86 15.49
N VAL A 381 -12.78 1.55 14.61
CA VAL A 381 -13.36 0.95 13.40
C VAL A 381 -12.78 1.62 12.17
N VAL A 382 -12.09 0.83 11.34
CA VAL A 382 -11.47 1.28 10.10
C VAL A 382 -12.23 0.68 8.92
N VAL A 383 -12.64 1.50 7.96
CA VAL A 383 -13.28 1.02 6.72
C VAL A 383 -12.29 1.17 5.57
N LEU A 384 -12.15 0.12 4.75
CA LEU A 384 -11.37 0.12 3.51
C LEU A 384 -12.31 -0.07 2.31
N PRO A 385 -12.87 1.03 1.77
CA PRO A 385 -13.85 0.97 0.68
C PRO A 385 -13.30 0.34 -0.60
N GLU A 386 -11.97 0.31 -0.80
CA GLU A 386 -11.37 -0.35 -1.95
C GLU A 386 -11.65 -1.87 -2.02
N PHE A 387 -12.07 -2.48 -0.90
CA PHE A 387 -12.47 -3.88 -0.83
C PHE A 387 -13.98 -4.12 -0.93
N GLU A 388 -14.81 -3.06 -1.02
CA GLU A 388 -16.27 -3.20 -1.04
C GLU A 388 -16.75 -4.11 -2.18
N ALA A 389 -16.23 -3.92 -3.40
CA ALA A 389 -16.59 -4.74 -4.55
C ALA A 389 -16.26 -6.22 -4.33
N ALA A 390 -15.09 -6.52 -3.76
CA ALA A 390 -14.68 -7.88 -3.44
C ALA A 390 -15.56 -8.51 -2.34
N ALA A 391 -15.97 -7.72 -1.34
CA ALA A 391 -16.89 -8.17 -0.28
C ALA A 391 -18.32 -8.38 -0.77
N ARG A 392 -18.76 -7.64 -1.79
CA ARG A 392 -20.10 -7.76 -2.40
C ARG A 392 -20.22 -8.91 -3.40
N GLU A 393 -19.13 -9.30 -4.05
CA GLU A 393 -19.16 -10.36 -5.08
C GLU A 393 -19.84 -11.67 -4.62
N PRO A 394 -19.54 -12.22 -3.43
CA PRO A 394 -20.20 -13.43 -2.91
C PRO A 394 -21.68 -13.26 -2.58
N ASN A 395 -22.20 -12.03 -2.65
CA ASN A 395 -23.56 -11.63 -2.26
C ASN A 395 -24.41 -11.17 -3.45
N ARG A 396 -23.88 -11.18 -4.68
CA ARG A 396 -24.59 -10.69 -5.88
C ARG A 396 -25.92 -11.41 -6.15
N HIS A 397 -26.06 -12.66 -5.72
CA HIS A 397 -27.32 -13.41 -5.83
C HIS A 397 -28.47 -12.77 -5.04
N LEU A 398 -28.18 -12.00 -3.99
CA LEU A 398 -29.17 -11.27 -3.20
C LEU A 398 -29.71 -10.03 -3.93
N GLU A 399 -28.91 -9.44 -4.82
CA GLU A 399 -29.28 -8.25 -5.58
C GLU A 399 -30.24 -8.60 -6.74
N THR A 400 -30.09 -9.80 -7.31
CA THR A 400 -30.93 -10.31 -8.41
C THR A 400 -32.31 -10.82 -7.97
N GLY A 401 -32.52 -11.04 -6.67
CA GLY A 401 -33.78 -11.55 -6.12
C GLY A 401 -34.88 -10.51 -5.89
N ARG A 402 -34.62 -9.22 -6.16
CA ARG A 402 -35.60 -8.12 -6.06
C ARG A 402 -36.35 -7.87 -7.38
N ARG A 403 -37.04 -8.88 -7.91
CA ARG A 403 -38.06 -8.69 -8.96
C ARG A 403 -39.44 -9.10 -8.47
#